data_AF-A0AAD4NUV4-F1
#
_entry.id   AF-A0AAD4NUV4-F1
#
_cell.length_a   1.000
_cell.length_b   1.000
_cell.length_c   1.000
_cell.angle_alpha   90.00
_cell.angle_beta   90.00
_cell.angle_gamma   90.00
#
_symmetry.space_group_name_H-M   'P 1'
#
loop_
_entity.id
_entity.type
_entity.pdbx_description
1 polymer ?
#
loop_
_entity_poly.entity_id
_entity_poly.type
_entity_poly.pdbx_seq_one_letter_code
_entity_poly.pdbx_strand_id
1 'polypeptide(L)'
;MDEYTARSEGGTATLKAVGELFRDHLTTFVAYSAIGLDMADHWVDIMGISKERLTLVGSMLAHQPTKSIPLPESADAGPAAQADILYSYNRGNYGRTVFNSQPKLTKALGKVYGKHKKLRIQIVLGFMGSSGTLSGALQLIS
;
A
#
# COMPACT_ATOMS: atom_id res chain seq x y z
N MET A 1 1.44 5.98 -4.44
CA MET A 1 1.64 7.40 -4.78
C MET A 1 3.06 7.55 -5.31
N ASP A 2 3.23 8.08 -6.51
CA ASP A 2 4.57 8.43 -6.99
C ASP A 2 5.11 9.68 -6.28
N GLU A 3 6.40 9.91 -6.45
CA GLU A 3 7.11 11.05 -5.87
C GLU A 3 6.50 12.41 -6.26
N TYR A 4 6.13 12.58 -7.53
CA TYR A 4 5.54 13.84 -8.01
C TYR A 4 4.24 14.16 -7.26
N THR A 5 3.34 13.18 -7.18
CA THR A 5 2.06 13.31 -6.48
C THR A 5 2.28 13.56 -5.00
N ALA A 6 3.20 12.84 -4.36
CA ALA A 6 3.48 12.95 -2.93
C ALA A 6 4.07 14.31 -2.53
N ARG A 7 4.80 14.96 -3.44
CA ARG A 7 5.43 16.27 -3.23
C ARG A 7 4.58 17.43 -3.74
N SER A 8 3.49 17.17 -4.46
CA SER A 8 2.52 18.20 -4.82
C SER A 8 1.91 18.86 -3.57
N GLU A 9 1.30 20.04 -3.75
CA GLU A 9 0.58 20.73 -2.68
C GLU A 9 -0.49 19.83 -2.04
N GLY A 10 -1.34 19.21 -2.87
CA GLY A 10 -2.39 18.31 -2.40
C GLY A 10 -1.85 17.04 -1.74
N GLY A 11 -0.76 16.47 -2.27
CA GLY A 11 -0.09 15.32 -1.66
C GLY A 11 0.49 15.65 -0.28
N THR A 12 1.22 16.76 -0.19
CA THR A 12 1.78 17.28 1.06
C THR A 12 0.70 17.57 2.09
N ALA A 13 -0.38 18.25 1.68
CA ALA A 13 -1.52 18.54 2.56
C ALA A 13 -2.18 17.25 3.08
N THR A 14 -2.36 16.26 2.20
CA THR A 14 -2.94 14.95 2.57
C THR A 14 -2.05 14.23 3.58
N LEU A 15 -0.75 14.13 3.32
CA LEU A 15 0.20 13.51 4.24
C LEU A 15 0.23 14.23 5.59
N LYS A 16 0.25 15.56 5.59
CA LYS A 16 0.22 16.36 6.82
C LYS A 16 -1.05 16.10 7.64
N ALA A 17 -2.23 16.14 7.00
CA ALA A 17 -3.50 15.87 7.66
C ALA A 17 -3.57 14.45 8.24
N VAL A 18 -3.02 13.47 7.51
CA VAL A 18 -2.87 12.09 7.99
C VAL A 18 -1.96 12.05 9.22
N GLY A 19 -0.82 12.73 9.20
CA GLY A 19 0.07 12.85 10.38
C GLY A 19 -0.63 13.48 11.59
N GLU A 20 -1.31 14.61 11.39
CA GLU A 20 -2.08 15.31 12.43
C GLU A 20 -3.15 14.41 13.07
N LEU A 21 -3.76 13.50 12.30
CA LEU A 21 -4.78 12.57 12.79
C LEU A 21 -4.25 11.57 13.81
N PHE A 22 -2.99 11.10 13.69
CA PHE A 22 -2.52 9.97 14.51
C PHE A 22 -1.12 10.08 15.10
N ARG A 23 -0.38 11.17 14.88
CA ARG A 23 1.00 11.30 15.38
C ARG A 23 1.11 11.06 16.89
N ASP A 24 0.11 11.51 17.65
CA ASP A 24 0.03 11.35 19.11
C ASP A 24 -0.51 9.96 19.55
N HIS A 25 -1.05 9.17 18.61
CA HIS A 25 -1.46 7.78 18.83
C HIS A 25 -0.29 6.83 18.58
N LEU A 26 0.60 6.70 19.56
CA LEU A 26 1.89 6.00 19.44
C LEU A 26 1.82 4.54 18.94
N THR A 27 0.67 3.87 19.04
CA THR A 27 0.46 2.50 18.57
C THR A 27 -0.02 2.41 17.11
N THR A 28 -0.33 3.55 16.49
CA THR A 28 -0.74 3.63 15.08
C THR A 28 0.47 3.76 14.17
N PHE A 29 0.44 3.10 13.02
CA PHE A 29 1.49 3.09 12.01
C PHE A 29 0.90 3.21 10.61
N VAL A 30 1.73 3.58 9.63
CA VAL A 30 1.32 3.76 8.23
C VAL A 30 1.89 2.63 7.38
N ALA A 31 1.00 1.97 6.62
CA ALA A 31 1.38 1.10 5.51
C ALA A 31 1.32 1.92 4.22
N TYR A 32 2.47 2.23 3.63
CA TYR A 32 2.56 3.11 2.46
C TYR A 32 2.95 2.35 1.20
N SER A 33 2.39 2.77 0.07
CA SER A 33 2.75 2.32 -1.26
C SER A 33 3.26 3.52 -2.04
N ALA A 34 4.58 3.59 -2.21
CA ALA A 34 5.22 4.70 -2.90
C ALA A 34 6.36 4.23 -3.81
N ILE A 35 6.56 4.99 -4.88
CA ILE A 35 7.66 4.82 -5.84
C ILE A 35 8.39 6.16 -5.91
N GLY A 36 9.70 6.14 -5.73
CA GLY A 36 10.54 7.35 -5.71
C GLY A 36 11.74 7.19 -4.79
N LEU A 37 12.71 8.10 -4.92
CA LEU A 37 13.86 8.15 -4.02
C LEU A 37 13.46 8.83 -2.71
N ASP A 38 14.02 8.34 -1.60
CA ASP A 38 13.86 8.91 -0.26
C ASP A 38 12.40 9.13 0.20
N MET A 39 11.47 8.37 -0.39
CA MET A 39 10.04 8.50 -0.11
C MET A 39 9.70 8.21 1.34
N ALA A 40 10.41 7.29 1.98
CA ALA A 40 10.22 7.03 3.41
C ALA A 40 10.53 8.28 4.24
N ASP A 41 11.61 8.98 3.92
CA ASP A 41 12.08 10.14 4.67
C ASP A 41 11.17 11.36 4.43
N HIS A 42 10.74 11.59 3.19
CA HIS A 42 9.71 12.59 2.86
C HIS A 42 8.41 12.37 3.65
N TRP A 43 7.95 11.12 3.71
CA TRP A 43 6.68 10.79 4.38
C TRP A 43 6.75 11.01 5.89
N VAL A 44 7.82 10.55 6.55
CA VAL A 44 7.96 10.71 8.00
C VAL A 44 8.12 12.17 8.42
N ASP A 45 8.83 12.98 7.62
CA ASP A 45 9.02 14.41 7.87
C ASP A 45 7.69 15.16 7.81
N ILE A 46 6.92 14.98 6.73
CA ILE A 46 5.63 15.66 6.56
C ILE A 46 4.58 15.18 7.57
N MET A 47 4.56 13.89 7.92
CA MET A 47 3.62 13.34 8.90
C MET A 47 4.02 13.62 10.36
N GLY A 48 5.29 13.94 10.62
CA GLY A 48 5.81 14.11 11.98
C GLY A 48 5.79 12.82 12.79
N ILE A 49 6.15 11.68 12.18
CA ILE A 49 6.22 10.36 12.84
C ILE A 49 7.62 9.77 12.76
N SER A 50 7.90 8.73 13.54
CA SER A 50 9.17 8.00 13.44
C SER A 50 9.17 6.98 12.29
N LYS A 51 10.36 6.67 11.74
CA LYS A 51 10.52 5.72 10.62
C LYS A 51 10.09 4.29 10.98
N GLU A 52 10.16 3.93 12.26
CA GLU A 52 9.69 2.66 12.83
C GLU A 52 8.16 2.55 12.87
N ARG A 53 7.44 3.61 12.47
CA ARG A 53 5.97 3.63 12.33
C ARG A 53 5.55 3.63 10.86
N LEU A 54 6.46 3.30 9.93
CA LEU A 54 6.22 3.29 8.50
C LEU A 54 6.62 1.94 7.87
N THR A 55 5.72 1.24 7.19
CA THR A 55 6.01 -0.04 6.52
C THR A 55 5.68 0.00 5.04
N LEU A 56 6.63 -0.41 4.19
CA LEU A 56 6.47 -0.40 2.73
C LEU A 56 5.60 -1.59 2.30
N VAL A 57 4.55 -1.29 1.54
CA VAL A 57 3.64 -2.29 0.99
C VAL A 57 3.42 -2.06 -0.50
N GLY A 58 3.37 -3.15 -1.26
CA GLY A 58 2.72 -3.18 -2.55
C GLY A 58 1.22 -3.38 -2.35
N SER A 59 0.41 -2.51 -2.96
CA SER A 59 -1.04 -2.67 -3.01
C SER A 59 -1.47 -3.23 -4.36
N MET A 60 -2.61 -3.92 -4.38
CA MET A 60 -3.25 -4.34 -5.62
C MET A 60 -3.54 -3.12 -6.51
N LEU A 61 -3.55 -3.35 -7.82
CA LEU A 61 -3.98 -2.37 -8.81
C LEU A 61 -5.46 -2.04 -8.55
N ALA A 62 -5.72 -0.79 -8.18
CA ALA A 62 -7.05 -0.21 -8.19
C ALA A 62 -7.28 0.31 -9.61
N HIS A 63 -8.22 -0.28 -10.33
CA HIS A 63 -8.62 0.24 -11.63
C HIS A 63 -9.90 1.04 -11.46
N GLN A 64 -9.93 2.24 -12.02
CA GLN A 64 -11.21 2.91 -12.27
C GLN A 64 -11.99 2.07 -13.29
N PRO A 65 -13.31 1.97 -13.18
CA PRO A 65 -14.13 1.37 -14.22
C PRO A 65 -13.82 2.03 -15.55
N THR A 66 -13.43 1.23 -16.52
CA THR A 66 -13.18 1.67 -17.88
C THR A 66 -13.77 0.66 -18.84
N LYS A 67 -14.28 1.14 -19.98
CA LYS A 67 -14.73 0.27 -21.08
C LYS A 67 -13.60 -0.59 -21.65
N SER A 68 -12.34 -0.24 -21.36
CA SER A 68 -11.15 -0.94 -21.83
C SER A 68 -10.78 -2.18 -21.01
N ILE A 69 -11.34 -2.35 -19.80
CA ILE A 69 -11.09 -3.52 -18.95
C ILE A 69 -12.43 -4.25 -18.79
N PRO A 70 -12.64 -5.37 -19.50
CA PRO A 70 -13.89 -6.12 -19.38
C PRO A 70 -14.03 -6.67 -17.96
N LEU A 71 -15.27 -6.69 -17.46
CA LEU A 71 -15.56 -7.40 -16.22
C LEU A 71 -15.38 -8.90 -16.45
N PRO A 72 -14.78 -9.64 -15.49
CA PRO A 72 -14.77 -11.09 -15.53
C PRO A 72 -16.19 -11.65 -15.60
N GLU A 73 -16.41 -12.79 -16.27
CA GLU A 73 -17.73 -13.44 -16.36
C GLU A 73 -18.33 -13.78 -14.99
N SER A 74 -17.49 -13.97 -13.97
CA SER A 74 -17.90 -14.26 -12.60
C SER A 74 -18.22 -13.02 -11.75
N ALA A 75 -18.07 -11.81 -12.30
CA ALA A 75 -18.34 -10.56 -11.58
C ALA A 75 -19.82 -10.16 -11.69
N ASP A 76 -20.39 -9.69 -10.59
CA ASP A 76 -21.73 -9.10 -10.59
C ASP A 76 -21.68 -7.70 -11.23
N ALA A 77 -22.38 -7.54 -12.35
CA ALA A 77 -22.42 -6.31 -13.12
C ALA A 77 -23.09 -5.15 -12.36
N GLY A 78 -24.00 -5.44 -11.42
CA GLY A 78 -24.72 -4.41 -10.66
C GLY A 78 -23.78 -3.60 -9.76
N PRO A 79 -23.10 -4.22 -8.77
CA PRO A 79 -22.12 -3.56 -7.93
C PRO A 79 -20.95 -2.96 -8.72
N ALA A 80 -20.52 -3.62 -9.80
CA ALA A 80 -19.43 -3.12 -10.62
C ALA A 80 -19.76 -1.81 -11.35
N ALA A 81 -21.00 -1.63 -11.79
CA ALA A 81 -21.45 -0.40 -12.44
C ALA A 81 -21.56 0.81 -11.49
N GLN A 82 -21.64 0.57 -10.18
CA GLN A 82 -21.74 1.62 -9.16
C GLN A 82 -20.41 1.94 -8.48
N ALA A 83 -19.38 1.12 -8.68
CA ALA A 83 -18.11 1.30 -8.00
C ALA A 83 -17.25 2.32 -8.73
N ASP A 84 -16.74 3.35 -8.05
CA ASP A 84 -15.74 4.26 -8.64
C ASP A 84 -14.36 3.61 -8.82
N ILE A 85 -14.12 2.50 -8.10
CA ILE A 85 -12.86 1.75 -8.09
C ILE A 85 -13.17 0.26 -7.92
N LEU A 86 -12.59 -0.57 -8.79
CA LEU A 86 -12.62 -2.03 -8.70
C LEU A 86 -11.29 -2.57 -8.14
N TYR A 87 -11.39 -3.59 -7.28
CA TYR A 87 -10.23 -4.23 -6.63
C TYR A 87 -10.21 -5.73 -6.94
N SER A 88 -9.09 -6.23 -7.46
CA SER A 88 -8.87 -7.67 -7.65
C SER A 88 -7.74 -8.22 -6.79
N TYR A 89 -8.12 -9.08 -5.86
CA TYR A 89 -7.30 -10.17 -5.34
C TYR A 89 -6.05 -10.65 -6.10
N ASN A 90 -4.84 -10.64 -5.53
CA ASN A 90 -3.80 -11.52 -6.08
C ASN A 90 -4.15 -12.99 -5.78
N ARG A 91 -3.74 -13.91 -6.68
CA ARG A 91 -3.91 -15.36 -6.52
C ARG A 91 -3.41 -15.79 -5.12
N GLY A 92 -4.25 -16.52 -4.37
CA GLY A 92 -3.97 -16.88 -2.98
C GLY A 92 -4.59 -15.94 -1.93
N ASN A 93 -5.53 -15.08 -2.34
CA ASN A 93 -6.27 -14.18 -1.45
C ASN A 93 -5.38 -13.10 -0.80
N TYR A 94 -4.34 -12.67 -1.49
CA TYR A 94 -3.44 -11.63 -1.00
C TYR A 94 -3.98 -10.25 -1.36
N GLY A 95 -4.27 -9.44 -0.34
CA GLY A 95 -4.74 -8.06 -0.50
C GLY A 95 -3.61 -7.03 -0.53
N ARG A 96 -2.42 -7.40 0.00
CA ARG A 96 -1.20 -6.58 0.01
C ARG A 96 0.03 -7.46 -0.01
N THR A 97 1.08 -6.96 -0.64
CA THR A 97 2.45 -7.48 -0.50
C THR A 97 3.20 -6.60 0.48
N VAL A 98 3.85 -7.19 1.47
CA VAL A 98 4.60 -6.47 2.51
C VAL A 98 6.08 -6.80 2.35
N PHE A 99 6.89 -5.76 2.19
CA PHE A 99 8.34 -5.88 2.20
C PHE A 99 8.80 -5.87 3.65
N ASN A 100 9.22 -7.02 4.17
CA ASN A 100 9.42 -7.20 5.61
C ASN A 100 10.72 -6.56 6.13
N SER A 101 10.76 -5.22 6.20
CA SER A 101 11.81 -4.46 6.88
C SER A 101 11.52 -4.27 8.37
N GLN A 102 10.25 -4.42 8.80
CA GLN A 102 9.81 -4.20 10.18
C GLN A 102 8.89 -5.34 10.66
N PRO A 103 9.44 -6.43 11.25
CA PRO A 103 8.68 -7.63 11.61
C PRO A 103 7.48 -7.37 12.53
N LYS A 104 7.58 -6.41 13.45
CA LYS A 104 6.49 -6.03 14.35
C LYS A 104 5.29 -5.47 13.59
N LEU A 105 5.52 -4.55 12.65
CA LEU A 105 4.47 -3.95 11.82
C LEU A 105 3.87 -4.97 10.84
N THR A 106 4.72 -5.80 10.22
CA THR A 106 4.28 -6.90 9.33
C THR A 106 3.30 -7.82 10.05
N LYS A 107 3.61 -8.23 11.29
CA LYS A 107 2.73 -9.06 12.12
C LYS A 107 1.43 -8.34 12.46
N ALA A 108 1.48 -7.06 12.80
CA ALA A 108 0.29 -6.26 13.10
C ALA A 108 -0.64 -6.15 11.89
N LEU A 109 -0.09 -5.85 10.71
CA LEU A 109 -0.84 -5.78 9.46
C LEU A 109 -1.45 -7.13 9.06
N GLY A 110 -0.69 -8.23 9.25
CA GLY A 110 -1.18 -9.59 9.01
C GLY A 110 -2.38 -9.94 9.88
N LYS A 111 -2.40 -9.50 11.15
CA LYS A 111 -3.57 -9.67 12.03
C LYS A 111 -4.80 -8.92 11.52
N VAL A 112 -4.63 -7.71 10.98
CA VAL A 112 -5.74 -6.92 10.42
C VAL A 112 -6.35 -7.64 9.22
N TYR A 113 -5.53 -8.03 8.25
CA TYR A 113 -6.00 -8.72 7.05
C TYR A 113 -6.61 -10.10 7.37
N GLY A 114 -6.07 -10.81 8.35
CA GLY A 114 -6.55 -12.13 8.76
C GLY A 114 -7.92 -12.17 9.45
N LYS A 115 -8.51 -11.04 9.87
CA LYS A 115 -9.76 -11.02 10.66
C LYS A 115 -10.95 -11.68 9.95
N HIS A 116 -11.07 -11.50 8.63
CA HIS A 116 -12.24 -11.92 7.87
C HIS A 116 -12.03 -13.19 7.03
N LYS A 117 -10.90 -13.90 7.21
CA LYS A 117 -10.48 -15.13 6.49
C LYS A 117 -10.39 -15.04 4.96
N LYS A 118 -10.90 -13.96 4.35
CA LYS A 118 -10.96 -13.71 2.91
C LYS A 118 -9.70 -13.07 2.35
N LEU A 119 -8.96 -12.28 3.12
CA LEU A 119 -7.74 -11.62 2.67
C LEU A 119 -6.56 -11.95 3.59
N ARG A 120 -5.35 -11.93 3.02
CA ARG A 120 -4.08 -12.13 3.71
C ARG A 120 -3.03 -11.15 3.17
N ILE A 121 -1.90 -11.07 3.85
CA ILE A 121 -0.72 -10.39 3.32
C ILE A 121 0.24 -11.42 2.73
N GLN A 122 0.84 -11.08 1.59
CA GLN A 122 2.02 -11.78 1.09
C GLN A 122 3.25 -11.12 1.71
N ILE A 123 4.20 -11.91 2.20
CA ILE A 123 5.42 -11.39 2.81
C ILE A 123 6.57 -11.66 1.84
N VAL A 124 7.29 -10.61 1.47
CA VAL A 124 8.52 -10.68 0.69
C VAL A 124 9.68 -10.26 1.60
N LEU A 125 10.77 -11.04 1.59
CA LEU A 125 11.96 -10.71 2.36
C LEU A 125 12.55 -9.39 1.84
N GLY A 126 12.58 -8.37 2.69
CA GLY A 126 13.12 -7.06 2.35
C GLY A 126 14.64 -7.06 2.41
N PHE A 127 15.32 -7.53 1.37
CA PHE A 127 16.72 -7.15 1.16
C PHE A 127 16.73 -5.75 0.53
N MET A 128 16.81 -4.71 1.36
CA MET A 128 17.12 -3.34 0.90
C MET A 128 18.62 -3.23 0.59
N GLY A 129 19.04 -3.90 -0.49
CA GLY A 129 20.24 -3.52 -1.21
C GLY A 129 19.89 -2.38 -2.17
N SER A 130 20.61 -1.26 -2.06
CA SER A 130 20.57 -0.07 -2.90
C SER A 130 19.98 -0.26 -4.31
N SER A 131 18.95 0.53 -4.63
CA SER A 131 18.49 1.01 -5.95
C SER A 131 18.15 0.00 -7.06
N GLY A 132 18.81 -1.15 -7.18
CA GLY A 132 18.62 -2.12 -8.27
C GLY A 132 17.59 -3.22 -7.98
N THR A 133 17.32 -3.50 -6.70
CA THR A 133 16.54 -4.69 -6.30
C THR A 133 15.01 -4.49 -6.38
N LEU A 134 14.53 -3.25 -6.41
CA LEU A 134 13.09 -2.94 -6.44
C LEU A 134 12.44 -3.35 -7.78
N SER A 135 13.21 -3.29 -8.88
CA SER A 135 12.72 -3.68 -10.21
C SER A 135 12.48 -5.19 -10.34
N GLY A 136 13.29 -6.02 -9.67
CA GLY A 136 13.14 -7.48 -9.69
C GLY A 136 11.95 -7.97 -8.86
N ALA A 137 11.65 -7.31 -7.74
CA ALA A 137 10.51 -7.68 -6.91
C ALA A 137 9.16 -7.35 -7.57
N LEU A 138 9.10 -6.31 -8.42
CA LEU A 138 7.88 -5.93 -9.14
C LEU A 138 7.47 -7.00 -10.18
N GLN A 139 8.45 -7.67 -10.81
CA GLN A 139 8.21 -8.75 -11.78
C GLN A 139 7.72 -10.05 -11.14
N LEU A 140 7.92 -10.24 -9.83
CA LEU A 140 7.43 -11.40 -9.08
C LEU A 140 5.97 -11.23 -8.59
N ILE A 141 5.38 -10.06 -8.80
CA ILE A 141 4.02 -9.71 -8.34
C ILE A 141 3.01 -9.70 -9.50
N SER A 142 3.49 -9.73 -10.76
CA SER A 142 2.68 -9.89 -11.98
C SER A 142 2.35 -11.34 -12.31
#